data_AF-A0A7R9EMH6-F1
#
_entry.id   AF-A0A7R9EMH6-F1
#
_cell.length_a   1.000
_cell.length_b   1.000
_cell.length_c   1.000
_cell.angle_alpha   90.00
_cell.angle_beta   90.00
_cell.angle_gamma   90.00
#
_symmetry.space_group_name_H-M   'P 1'
#
loop_
_entity.id
_entity.type
_entity.pdbx_description
1 polymer ?
#
loop_
_entity_poly.entity_id
_entity_poly.type
_entity_poly.pdbx_seq_one_letter_code
_entity_poly.pdbx_strand_id
1 'polypeptide(L)' 'MALNVEQLQASYSSYTWPSAPVLAWFLWEHRRELPGKHIVELGCGTSLPGIVAAKCGSTVTLTGG' A
#
# COMPACT_ATOMS: atom_id res chain seq x y z
N MET A 1 -0.01 -20.92 28.85
CA MET A 1 0.66 -20.28 27.69
C MET A 1 -0.22 -19.13 27.26
N ALA A 2 -0.02 -17.95 27.87
CA ALA A 2 -0.76 -16.76 27.47
C ALA A 2 -0.18 -16.31 26.12
N LEU A 3 -1.02 -16.25 25.09
CA LEU A 3 -0.65 -15.58 23.84
C LEU A 3 -0.66 -14.08 24.14
N ASN A 4 0.51 -13.47 24.11
CA ASN A 4 0.67 -12.03 24.26
C ASN A 4 -0.13 -11.36 23.14
N VAL A 5 -0.96 -10.35 23.45
CA VAL A 5 -1.74 -9.61 22.44
C VAL A 5 -0.82 -9.03 21.34
N GLU A 6 0.43 -8.74 21.70
CA GLU A 6 1.51 -8.34 20.78
C GLU A 6 1.80 -9.38 19.68
N GLN A 7 1.60 -10.68 19.94
CA GLN A 7 1.78 -11.76 18.95
C GLN A 7 0.55 -11.98 18.06
N LEU A 8 -0.60 -11.38 18.42
CA LEU A 8 -1.78 -11.26 17.57
C LEU A 8 -1.70 -10.02 16.66
N GLN A 9 -0.66 -9.20 16.78
CA GLN A 9 -0.35 -8.19 15.79
C GLN A 9 0.06 -8.92 14.53
N ALA A 10 -0.83 -8.87 13.53
CA ALA A 10 -0.59 -9.41 12.22
C ALA A 10 0.83 -9.02 11.76
N SER A 11 1.56 -9.98 11.18
CA SER A 11 2.94 -9.81 10.72
C SER A 11 3.15 -8.45 10.06
N TYR A 12 4.35 -7.85 10.09
CA TYR A 12 4.60 -6.49 9.57
C TYR A 12 3.99 -6.20 8.18
N SER A 13 3.78 -7.23 7.35
CA SER A 13 3.01 -7.23 6.09
C SER A 13 1.55 -6.74 6.19
N SER A 14 0.92 -6.87 7.35
CA SER A 14 -0.49 -6.60 7.62
C SER A 14 -0.70 -5.27 8.35
N TYR A 15 0.40 -4.62 8.78
CA TYR A 15 0.35 -3.28 9.33
C TYR A 15 0.32 -2.25 8.20
N THR A 16 -0.70 -1.39 8.21
CA THR A 16 -0.71 -0.24 7.29
C THR A 16 0.16 0.85 7.91
N TRP A 17 1.32 1.11 7.31
CA TRP A 17 2.20 2.19 7.74
C TRP A 17 1.43 3.52 7.78
N PRO A 18 1.65 4.39 8.79
CA PRO A 18 0.98 5.70 8.87
C PRO A 18 1.16 6.57 7.62
N SER A 19 2.26 6.36 6.87
CA SER A 19 2.53 7.05 5.60
C SER A 19 1.67 6.54 4.43
N ALA A 20 1.18 5.30 4.45
CA ALA A 20 0.41 4.71 3.38
C ALA A 20 -0.88 5.47 3.04
N PRO A 21 -1.74 5.88 4.01
CA PRO A 21 -2.92 6.70 3.70
C PRO A 21 -2.55 8.09 3.18
N VAL A 22 -1.45 8.69 3.65
CA VAL A 22 -0.97 9.99 3.15
C VAL A 22 -0.55 9.88 1.68
N LEU A 23 0.23 8.86 1.33
CA LEU A 23 0.68 8.63 -0.04
C LEU A 23 -0.50 8.25 -0.96
N ALA A 24 -1.43 7.43 -0.48
CA ALA A 24 -2.65 7.09 -1.20
C ALA A 24 -3.51 8.33 -1.50
N TRP A 25 -3.64 9.24 -0.53
CA TRP A 25 -4.33 10.52 -0.74
C TRP A 25 -3.62 11.40 -1.77
N PHE A 26 -2.29 11.50 -1.69
CA PHE A 26 -1.49 12.25 -2.67
C PHE A 26 -1.71 11.73 -4.10
N LEU A 27 -1.68 10.40 -4.28
CA LEU A 27 -1.94 9.76 -5.57
C LEU A 27 -3.37 10.03 -6.07
N TRP A 28 -4.35 10.01 -5.17
CA TRP A 28 -5.75 10.31 -5.50
C TRP A 28 -5.93 11.76 -6.00
N GLU A 29 -5.31 12.73 -5.35
CA GLU A 29 -5.36 14.13 -5.79
C GLU A 29 -4.75 14.32 -7.18
N HIS A 30 -3.70 13.54 -7.51
CA HIS A 30 -3.00 13.58 -8.80
C HIS A 30 -3.46 12.47 -9.76
N ARG A 31 -4.62 11.84 -9.53
CA ARG A 31 -5.07 10.64 -10.26
C ARG A 31 -5.14 10.77 -11.77
N ARG A 32 -5.29 12.00 -12.29
CA ARG A 32 -5.30 12.26 -13.74
C ARG A 32 -3.95 12.00 -14.41
N GLU A 33 -2.88 11.96 -13.64
CA GLU A 33 -1.52 11.69 -14.11
C GLU A 33 -1.15 10.20 -14.07
N LEU A 34 -2.02 9.34 -13.53
CA LEU A 34 -1.76 7.92 -13.30
C LEU A 34 -2.08 6.97 -14.46
N PRO A 35 -3.04 7.25 -15.37
CA PRO A 35 -3.36 6.35 -16.47
C PRO A 35 -2.15 6.00 -17.33
N GLY A 36 -1.96 4.71 -17.61
CA GLY A 36 -0.90 4.20 -18.50
C GLY A 36 0.50 4.16 -17.87
N LYS A 37 0.67 4.58 -16.62
CA LYS A 37 1.96 4.46 -15.90
C LYS A 37 2.18 3.03 -15.41
N HIS A 38 3.44 2.61 -15.44
CA HIS A 38 3.90 1.39 -14.78
C HIS A 38 4.58 1.77 -13.46
N ILE A 39 4.02 1.32 -12.34
CA ILE A 39 4.45 1.70 -10.99
C ILE A 39 4.91 0.46 -10.23
N VAL A 40 6.02 0.55 -9.51
CA VAL A 40 6.48 -0.49 -8.59
C VAL A 40 6.38 0.04 -7.16
N GLU A 41 5.64 -0.65 -6.29
CA GLU A 41 5.57 -0.34 -4.86
C GLU A 41 6.54 -1.27 -4.10
N LEU A 42 7.55 -0.68 -3.46
CA LEU A 42 8.53 -1.38 -2.65
C LEU A 42 8.09 -1.41 -1.18
N GLY A 43 8.08 -2.59 -0.56
CA GLY A 43 7.66 -2.74 0.84
C GLY A 43 6.18 -2.46 1.04
N CYS A 44 5.33 -3.05 0.19
CA CYS A 44 3.94 -2.63 0.03
C CYS A 44 3.07 -2.82 1.28
N GLY A 45 3.39 -3.76 2.18
CA GLY A 45 2.52 -4.07 3.32
C GLY A 45 1.08 -4.32 2.85
N THR A 46 0.12 -3.52 3.33
CA THR A 46 -1.30 -3.59 2.90
C THR A 46 -1.58 -2.99 1.52
N SER A 47 -0.59 -2.41 0.86
CA SER A 47 -0.59 -1.96 -0.53
C SER A 47 -1.60 -0.86 -0.86
N LEU A 48 -2.03 -0.08 0.14
CA LEU A 48 -3.03 0.97 -0.05
C LEU A 48 -2.66 1.98 -1.17
N PRO A 49 -1.42 2.52 -1.26
CA PRO A 49 -1.01 3.39 -2.35
C PRO A 49 -1.08 2.72 -3.72
N GLY A 50 -0.53 1.50 -3.84
CA GLY A 50 -0.55 0.74 -5.09
C GLY A 50 -1.96 0.40 -5.55
N ILE A 51 -2.88 0.09 -4.63
CA ILE A 51 -4.31 -0.14 -4.96
C ILE A 51 -4.95 1.14 -5.50
N VAL A 52 -4.69 2.30 -4.90
CA VAL A 52 -5.19 3.58 -5.43
C VAL A 52 -4.65 3.82 -6.83
N ALA A 53 -3.35 3.67 -7.04
CA ALA A 53 -2.74 3.86 -8.36
C ALA A 53 -3.33 2.93 -9.42
N ALA A 54 -3.51 1.65 -9.10
CA ALA A 54 -4.12 0.67 -10.00
C ALA A 54 -5.57 1.05 -10.35
N LYS A 55 -6.37 1.48 -9.38
CA LYS A 55 -7.74 1.97 -9.61
C LYS A 55 -7.79 3.23 -10.46
N CYS A 56 -6.73 4.03 -10.47
CA CYS A 56 -6.59 5.21 -11.32
C CYS A 56 -6.01 4.91 -12.71
N GLY A 57 -5.86 3.63 -13.09
CA GLY A 57 -5.47 3.22 -14.44
C GLY A 57 -3.97 2.99 -14.64
N SER A 58 -3.18 2.93 -13.55
CA SER A 58 -1.80 2.46 -13.62
C SER A 58 -1.73 0.93 -13.65
N THR A 59 -0.66 0.39 -14.23
CA THR A 59 -0.25 -1.00 -14.02
C THR A 59 0.72 -1.02 -12.84
N VAL A 60 0.38 -1.74 -11.77
CA VAL A 60 1.16 -1.71 -10.52
C VAL A 60 1.74 -3.09 -10.21
N THR A 61 3.04 -3.13 -9.91
CA THR A 61 3.73 -4.30 -9.34
C THR A 61 4.01 -4.05 -7.87
N LEU A 62 3.47 -4.90 -7.01
CA LEU A 62 3.65 -4.82 -5.56
C LEU A 62 4.78 -5.75 -5.13
N THR A 63 5.67 -5.28 -4.27
CA THR A 63 6.75 -6.11 -3.71
C THR A 63 6.78 -5.99 -2.19
N GLY A 64 6.86 -7.13 -1.51
CA GLY A 64 6.90 -7.26 -0.06
C GLY A 64 7.66 -8.53 0.34
N GLY A 65 7.97 -8.65 1.64
CA GLY A 65 8.56 -9.85 2.25
C GLY A 65 7.52 -10.69 2.97
#